data_AF-A0A0V7YWS9-F1
#
_entry.id   AF-A0A0V7YWS9-F1
#
_cell.length_a   1.000
_cell.length_b   1.000
_cell.length_c   1.000
_cell.angle_alpha   90.00
_cell.angle_beta   90.00
_cell.angle_gamma   90.00
#
_symmetry.space_group_name_H-M   'P 1'
#
loop_
_entity.id
_entity.type
_entity.pdbx_description
1 polymer ?
#
loop_
_entity_poly.entity_id
_entity_poly.type
_entity_poly.pdbx_seq_one_letter_code
_entity_poly.pdbx_strand_id
1 'polypeptide(L)'
;MAASTRRAALAAILAAPITGGAVMALPSGSPLDLRPSDLAHACEWATAHWAGISPRCRAEDWDDDKLDAEMDLYDAVWDRALAEPSLNPADLKAKARLCLQDYLAHTFPFTDPAMNKAPDDLERMVITVLQEVIELCT
;
A
#
# COMPACT_ATOMS: atom_id res chain seq x y z
N MET A 1 17.14 0.69 -32.90
CA MET A 1 16.47 -0.63 -32.84
C MET A 1 17.33 -1.58 -32.02
N ALA A 2 16.97 -1.80 -30.77
CA ALA A 2 17.52 -2.86 -29.93
C ALA A 2 16.36 -3.39 -29.08
N ALA A 3 15.86 -4.58 -29.44
CA ALA A 3 14.81 -5.27 -28.72
C ALA A 3 15.40 -5.79 -27.40
N SER A 4 14.93 -5.25 -26.27
CA SER A 4 15.39 -5.66 -24.95
C SER A 4 14.67 -6.92 -24.49
N THR A 5 15.43 -8.00 -24.51
CA THR A 5 15.22 -9.34 -23.97
C THR A 5 14.61 -9.33 -22.56
N ARG A 6 13.29 -9.49 -22.43
CA ARG A 6 12.62 -9.87 -21.16
C ARG A 6 11.53 -10.92 -21.40
N ARG A 7 11.96 -12.07 -21.92
CA ARG A 7 11.21 -13.34 -21.88
C ARG A 7 12.18 -14.44 -21.51
N ALA A 8 12.28 -14.75 -20.23
CA ALA A 8 12.65 -16.08 -19.70
C ALA A 8 12.85 -15.97 -18.19
N ALA A 9 11.93 -16.57 -17.42
CA ALA A 9 12.19 -17.34 -16.20
C ALA A 9 10.98 -17.26 -15.27
N LEU A 10 10.07 -18.24 -15.35
CA LEU A 10 9.32 -18.80 -14.22
C LEU A 10 8.37 -19.88 -14.75
N ALA A 11 8.97 -20.98 -15.22
CA ALA A 11 8.31 -22.24 -15.46
C ALA A 11 9.18 -23.34 -14.87
N ALA A 12 9.00 -23.62 -13.57
CA ALA A 12 9.53 -24.80 -12.90
C ALA A 12 8.86 -24.98 -11.52
N ILE A 13 7.59 -25.37 -11.50
CA ILE A 13 7.04 -26.10 -10.34
C ILE A 13 6.94 -27.55 -10.80
N LEU A 14 8.06 -28.26 -10.67
CA LEU A 14 8.12 -29.70 -10.82
C LEU A 14 7.46 -30.35 -9.61
N ALA A 15 6.50 -31.22 -9.90
CA ALA A 15 5.88 -32.12 -8.96
C ALA A 15 6.92 -32.94 -8.19
N ALA A 16 6.82 -32.92 -6.86
CA ALA A 16 7.41 -33.93 -5.99
C ALA A 16 6.29 -34.50 -5.09
N PRO A 17 6.20 -35.84 -4.94
CA PRO A 17 5.21 -36.47 -4.08
C PRO A 17 5.68 -36.40 -2.62
N ILE A 18 4.94 -35.71 -1.76
CA ILE A 18 5.21 -35.74 -0.32
C ILE A 18 4.36 -36.85 0.29
N THR A 19 4.92 -38.06 0.27
CA THR A 19 4.58 -39.12 1.21
C THR A 19 4.96 -38.68 2.63
N GLY A 20 3.99 -38.76 3.54
CA GLY A 20 4.26 -39.02 4.96
C GLY A 20 4.55 -37.83 5.87
N GLY A 21 3.53 -37.43 6.64
CA GLY A 21 3.70 -37.13 8.06
C GLY A 21 4.59 -35.96 8.44
N ALA A 22 4.12 -34.74 8.19
CA ALA A 22 4.46 -33.59 9.03
C ALA A 22 3.22 -32.70 9.10
N VAL A 23 2.45 -32.84 10.18
CA VAL A 23 1.55 -31.78 10.63
C VAL A 23 2.42 -30.54 10.78
N MET A 24 2.26 -29.59 9.84
CA MET A 24 2.86 -28.26 9.97
C MET A 24 2.33 -27.68 11.26
N ALA A 25 3.18 -27.67 12.28
CA ALA A 25 2.97 -26.91 13.48
C ALA A 25 2.77 -25.46 13.02
N LEU A 26 1.53 -24.97 13.15
CA LEU A 26 1.24 -23.54 13.12
C LEU A 26 2.26 -22.88 14.07
N PRO A 27 3.03 -21.87 13.63
CA PRO A 27 3.95 -21.19 14.53
C PRO A 27 3.13 -20.67 15.71
N SER A 28 3.37 -21.28 16.86
CA SER A 28 2.77 -20.92 18.14
C SER A 28 3.03 -19.43 18.36
N GLY A 29 1.96 -18.66 18.46
CA GLY A 29 1.97 -17.20 18.45
C GLY A 29 3.08 -16.63 19.32
N SER A 30 4.10 -16.05 18.68
CA SER A 30 4.87 -15.00 19.30
C SER A 30 3.89 -13.90 19.72
N PRO A 31 4.08 -13.28 20.90
CA PRO A 31 3.24 -12.14 21.29
C PRO A 31 3.27 -11.13 20.14
N LEU A 32 2.10 -10.69 19.71
CA LEU A 32 1.96 -9.66 18.68
C LEU A 32 2.80 -8.47 19.14
N ASP A 33 3.94 -8.24 18.49
CA ASP A 33 4.72 -7.04 18.75
C ASP A 33 3.92 -5.88 18.15
N LEU A 34 3.21 -5.19 19.03
CA LEU A 34 2.38 -4.02 18.71
C LEU A 34 3.23 -2.77 18.47
N ARG A 35 4.57 -2.86 18.59
CA ARG A 35 5.44 -1.75 18.21
C ARG A 35 5.32 -1.51 16.71
N PRO A 36 5.13 -0.26 16.28
CA PRO A 36 5.18 0.07 14.87
C PRO A 36 6.50 -0.41 14.30
N SER A 37 6.44 -1.24 13.27
CA SER A 37 7.63 -1.63 12.54
C SER A 37 8.16 -0.43 11.76
N ASP A 38 9.38 -0.56 11.24
CA ASP A 38 9.93 0.42 10.30
C ASP A 38 9.03 0.60 9.05
N LEU A 39 8.36 -0.47 8.59
CA LEU A 39 7.41 -0.42 7.50
C LEU A 39 6.15 0.37 7.88
N ALA A 40 5.62 0.15 9.08
CA ALA A 40 4.48 0.92 9.58
C ALA A 40 4.82 2.42 9.65
N HIS A 41 5.99 2.76 10.20
CA HIS A 41 6.46 4.16 10.22
C HIS A 41 6.61 4.76 8.83
N ALA A 42 7.18 4.01 7.87
CA ALA A 42 7.31 4.48 6.49
C ALA A 42 5.95 4.79 5.85
N CYS A 43 4.97 3.88 6.00
CA CYS A 43 3.63 4.06 5.47
C CYS A 43 2.90 5.25 6.11
N GLU A 44 3.01 5.41 7.43
CA GLU A 44 2.42 6.54 8.16
C GLU A 44 3.09 7.87 7.77
N TRP A 45 4.42 7.87 7.61
CA TRP A 45 5.15 9.01 7.09
C TRP A 45 4.66 9.40 5.70
N ALA A 46 4.55 8.47 4.75
CA ALA A 46 4.09 8.77 3.39
C ALA A 46 2.66 9.30 3.37
N THR A 47 1.79 8.72 4.20
CA THR A 47 0.40 9.18 4.39
C THR A 47 0.38 10.65 4.84
N ALA A 48 1.10 10.97 5.92
CA ALA A 48 1.17 12.32 6.48
C ALA A 48 1.89 13.31 5.55
N HIS A 49 2.94 12.87 4.87
CA HIS A 49 3.72 13.68 3.94
C HIS A 49 2.87 14.14 2.77
N TRP A 50 2.18 13.22 2.11
CA TRP A 50 1.26 13.53 1.02
C TRP A 50 0.14 14.50 1.45
N ALA A 51 -0.46 14.28 2.63
CA ALA A 51 -1.47 15.19 3.18
C ALA A 51 -0.92 16.61 3.41
N GLY A 52 0.38 16.73 3.74
CA GLY A 52 1.06 18.01 3.93
C GLY A 52 1.41 18.74 2.62
N ILE A 53 1.80 18.00 1.58
CA ILE A 53 2.23 18.59 0.30
C ILE A 53 1.06 18.79 -0.69
N SER A 54 0.03 17.95 -0.66
CA SER A 54 -1.08 17.97 -1.64
C SER A 54 -1.80 19.33 -1.75
N PRO A 55 -2.10 20.06 -0.65
CA PRO A 55 -2.66 21.40 -0.76
C PRO A 55 -1.70 22.43 -1.36
N ARG A 56 -0.38 22.23 -1.17
CA ARG A 56 0.67 23.16 -1.60
C ARG A 56 1.01 22.97 -3.07
N CYS A 57 1.22 21.74 -3.53
CA CYS A 57 1.51 21.49 -4.93
C CYS A 57 0.36 21.90 -5.87
N ARG A 58 -0.88 21.94 -5.38
CA ARG A 58 -2.04 22.46 -6.12
C ARG A 58 -2.06 23.99 -6.25
N ALA A 59 -1.27 24.73 -5.47
CA ALA A 59 -1.35 26.19 -5.39
C ALA A 59 -0.55 26.94 -6.48
N GLU A 60 -0.19 26.29 -7.59
CA GLU A 60 0.63 26.83 -8.69
C GLU A 60 2.01 27.40 -8.31
N ASP A 61 2.42 27.27 -7.03
CA ASP A 61 3.66 27.82 -6.49
C ASP A 61 4.82 26.82 -6.48
N TRP A 62 4.59 25.61 -6.98
CA TRP A 62 5.59 24.55 -7.10
C TRP A 62 6.01 24.38 -8.55
N ASP A 63 7.32 24.27 -8.77
CA ASP A 63 7.82 23.75 -10.03
C ASP A 63 7.61 22.22 -10.10
N ASP A 64 7.58 21.71 -11.34
CA ASP A 64 7.35 20.29 -11.63
C ASP A 64 8.49 19.44 -11.03
N ASP A 65 9.75 19.91 -11.07
CA ASP A 65 10.91 19.18 -10.54
C ASP A 65 10.77 18.87 -9.03
N LYS A 66 10.22 19.83 -8.27
CA LYS A 66 9.94 19.65 -6.84
C LYS A 66 8.77 18.70 -6.60
N LEU A 67 7.72 18.78 -7.42
CA LEU A 67 6.61 17.82 -7.30
C LEU A 67 7.09 16.40 -7.60
N ASP A 68 7.88 16.22 -8.66
CA ASP A 68 8.46 14.93 -9.05
C ASP A 68 9.33 14.36 -7.94
N ALA A 69 10.22 15.17 -7.34
CA ALA A 69 11.06 14.72 -6.24
C ALA A 69 10.26 14.28 -5.00
N GLU A 70 9.14 14.93 -4.70
CA GLU A 70 8.28 14.55 -3.58
C GLU A 70 7.42 13.32 -3.89
N MET A 71 7.01 13.15 -5.16
CA MET A 71 6.34 11.95 -5.64
C MET A 71 7.27 10.73 -5.60
N ASP A 72 8.55 10.87 -6.00
CA ASP A 72 9.55 9.80 -5.92
C ASP A 72 9.70 9.23 -4.49
N LEU A 73 9.63 10.10 -3.47
CA LEU A 73 9.71 9.66 -2.07
C LEU A 73 8.46 8.88 -1.65
N TYR A 74 7.28 9.30 -2.10
CA TYR A 74 6.03 8.60 -1.84
C TYR A 74 6.00 7.23 -2.53
N ASP A 75 6.38 7.19 -3.81
CA ASP A 75 6.43 5.98 -4.63
C ASP A 75 7.41 4.95 -4.07
N ALA A 76 8.56 5.39 -3.55
CA ALA A 76 9.51 4.50 -2.89
C ALA A 76 8.91 3.79 -1.67
N VAL A 77 8.05 4.47 -0.90
CA VAL A 77 7.33 3.84 0.22
C VAL A 77 6.23 2.91 -0.28
N TRP A 78 5.52 3.29 -1.34
CA TRP A 78 4.49 2.45 -1.96
C TRP A 78 5.06 1.12 -2.47
N ASP A 79 6.15 1.18 -3.23
CA ASP A 79 6.87 0.01 -3.73
C ASP A 79 7.33 -0.91 -2.61
N ARG A 80 7.86 -0.32 -1.52
CA ARG A 80 8.25 -1.05 -0.33
C ARG A 80 7.06 -1.72 0.35
N ALA A 81 5.93 -1.02 0.48
CA ALA A 81 4.71 -1.55 1.07
C ALA A 81 4.10 -2.70 0.27
N LEU A 82 4.28 -2.72 -1.06
CA LEU A 82 3.89 -3.84 -1.91
C LEU A 82 4.85 -5.03 -1.77
N ALA A 83 6.16 -4.78 -1.67
CA ALA A 83 7.18 -5.82 -1.67
C ALA A 83 7.32 -6.55 -0.33
N GLU A 84 7.22 -5.83 0.80
CA GLU A 84 7.41 -6.41 2.13
C GLU A 84 6.08 -6.97 2.67
N PRO A 85 6.01 -8.21 3.19
CA PRO A 85 4.80 -8.70 3.85
C PRO A 85 4.57 -7.98 5.20
N SER A 86 3.31 -7.80 5.58
CA SER A 86 2.97 -7.30 6.92
C SER A 86 3.31 -8.36 7.98
N LEU A 87 4.08 -7.97 9.00
CA LEU A 87 4.51 -8.89 10.07
C LEU A 87 3.61 -8.82 11.30
N ASN A 88 2.93 -7.69 11.49
CA ASN A 88 2.01 -7.47 12.61
C ASN A 88 0.77 -6.65 12.15
N PRO A 89 -0.26 -6.53 13.00
CA PRO A 89 -1.45 -5.74 12.70
C PRO A 89 -1.15 -4.25 12.45
N ALA A 90 -0.12 -3.68 13.09
CA ALA A 90 0.26 -2.28 12.89
C ALA A 90 0.70 -2.03 11.44
N ASP A 91 1.46 -2.96 10.84
CA ASP A 91 1.84 -2.88 9.43
C ASP A 91 0.64 -2.93 8.51
N LEU A 92 -0.29 -3.85 8.78
CA LEU A 92 -1.50 -4.01 7.96
C LEU A 92 -2.37 -2.74 8.03
N LYS A 93 -2.52 -2.17 9.22
CA LYS A 93 -3.20 -0.89 9.44
C LYS A 93 -2.55 0.26 8.68
N ALA A 94 -1.22 0.36 8.76
CA ALA A 94 -0.47 1.43 8.12
C ALA A 94 -0.57 1.35 6.58
N LYS A 95 -0.48 0.13 6.01
CA LYS A 95 -0.72 -0.10 4.58
C LYS A 95 -2.15 0.19 4.16
N ALA A 96 -3.13 -0.24 4.97
CA ALA A 96 -4.53 0.02 4.67
C ALA A 96 -4.84 1.53 4.65
N ARG A 97 -4.23 2.30 5.57
CA ARG A 97 -4.30 3.78 5.56
C ARG A 97 -3.67 4.39 4.32
N LEU A 98 -2.44 3.96 3.98
CA LEU A 98 -1.73 4.42 2.79
C LEU A 98 -2.57 4.15 1.53
N CYS A 99 -3.04 2.91 1.37
CA CYS A 99 -3.85 2.48 0.24
C CYS A 99 -5.19 3.23 0.16
N LEU A 100 -5.89 3.41 1.29
CA LEU A 100 -7.14 4.16 1.32
C LEU A 100 -6.94 5.63 0.93
N GLN A 101 -5.88 6.27 1.43
CA GLN A 101 -5.57 7.64 1.08
C GLN A 101 -5.30 7.78 -0.42
N ASP A 102 -4.44 6.93 -0.97
CA ASP A 102 -4.09 6.90 -2.39
C ASP A 102 -5.33 6.71 -3.26
N TYR A 103 -6.13 5.71 -2.90
CA TYR A 103 -7.37 5.38 -3.58
C TYR A 103 -8.34 6.57 -3.61
N LEU A 104 -8.55 7.22 -2.47
CA LEU A 104 -9.43 8.38 -2.38
C LEU A 104 -8.88 9.58 -3.16
N ALA A 105 -7.56 9.81 -3.11
CA ALA A 105 -6.92 10.93 -3.80
C ALA A 105 -6.99 10.80 -5.32
N HIS A 106 -6.86 9.59 -5.86
CA HIS A 106 -6.92 9.35 -7.31
C HIS A 106 -8.36 9.17 -7.83
N THR A 107 -9.26 8.59 -7.04
CA THR A 107 -10.64 8.34 -7.47
C THR A 107 -11.53 9.57 -7.27
N PHE A 108 -11.28 10.36 -6.23
CA PHE A 108 -12.05 11.55 -5.86
C PHE A 108 -11.13 12.77 -5.68
N PRO A 109 -10.48 13.24 -6.75
CA PRO A 109 -9.40 14.22 -6.64
C PRO A 109 -9.88 15.62 -6.25
N PHE A 110 -11.17 15.93 -6.45
CA PHE A 110 -11.72 17.26 -6.19
C PHE A 110 -12.06 17.44 -4.72
N THR A 111 -11.71 18.62 -4.18
CA THR A 111 -12.05 18.99 -2.80
C THR A 111 -13.55 19.17 -2.62
N ASP A 112 -14.26 19.65 -3.66
CA ASP A 112 -15.72 19.70 -3.67
C ASP A 112 -16.29 18.30 -3.99
N PRO A 113 -16.98 17.64 -3.04
CA PRO A 113 -17.57 16.33 -3.27
C PRO A 113 -18.60 16.31 -4.41
N ALA A 114 -19.24 17.45 -4.72
CA ALA A 114 -20.19 17.53 -5.82
C ALA A 114 -19.53 17.44 -7.20
N MET A 115 -18.22 17.71 -7.28
CA MET A 115 -17.42 17.56 -8.51
C MET A 115 -16.88 16.14 -8.70
N ASN A 116 -16.91 15.32 -7.66
CA ASN A 116 -16.50 13.93 -7.74
C ASN A 116 -17.67 13.07 -8.24
N LYS A 117 -17.35 12.04 -9.03
CA LYS A 117 -18.33 10.98 -9.29
C LYS A 117 -18.65 10.27 -7.97
N ALA A 118 -19.88 9.77 -7.85
CA ALA A 118 -20.19 8.85 -6.77
C ALA A 118 -19.37 7.55 -6.95
N PRO A 119 -18.89 6.93 -5.86
CA PRO A 119 -18.20 5.64 -5.94
C PRO A 119 -19.16 4.57 -6.47
N ASP A 120 -18.70 3.76 -7.42
CA ASP A 120 -19.45 2.58 -7.86
C ASP A 120 -19.42 1.45 -6.81
N ASP A 121 -20.11 0.34 -7.09
CA ASP A 121 -20.24 -0.78 -6.15
C ASP A 121 -18.89 -1.41 -5.75
N LEU A 122 -17.94 -1.51 -6.70
CA LEU A 122 -16.60 -2.02 -6.42
C LEU A 122 -15.80 -1.01 -5.61
N GLU A 123 -15.88 0.26 -5.96
CA GLU A 123 -15.15 1.32 -5.26
C GLU A 123 -15.60 1.44 -3.80
N ARG A 124 -16.92 1.35 -3.54
CA ARG A 124 -17.47 1.29 -2.18
C ARG A 124 -16.98 0.06 -1.43
N MET A 125 -16.97 -1.10 -2.07
CA MET A 125 -16.48 -2.34 -1.43
C MET A 125 -15.01 -2.22 -1.02
N VAL A 126 -14.15 -1.69 -1.90
CA VAL A 126 -12.73 -1.46 -1.60
C VAL A 126 -12.57 -0.52 -0.41
N ILE A 127 -13.27 0.62 -0.42
CA ILE A 127 -13.24 1.59 0.68
C ILE A 127 -13.69 0.94 2.00
N THR A 128 -14.81 0.22 2.00
CA THR A 128 -15.33 -0.47 3.18
C THR A 128 -14.34 -1.48 3.73
N VAL A 129 -13.77 -2.35 2.87
CA VAL A 129 -12.78 -3.35 3.31
C VAL A 129 -11.54 -2.69 3.91
N LEU A 130 -11.03 -1.62 3.30
CA LEU A 130 -9.86 -0.89 3.84
C LEU A 130 -10.18 -0.24 5.20
N GLN A 131 -11.36 0.34 5.36
CA GLN A 131 -11.82 0.90 6.64
C GLN A 131 -11.95 -0.18 7.72
N GLU A 132 -12.57 -1.31 7.40
CA GLU A 132 -12.70 -2.45 8.33
C GLU A 132 -11.33 -2.98 8.76
N VAL A 133 -10.37 -3.10 7.84
CA VAL A 133 -8.99 -3.51 8.18
C VAL A 133 -8.35 -2.53 9.16
N ILE A 134 -8.55 -1.21 8.97
CA ILE A 134 -8.01 -0.17 9.86
C ILE A 134 -8.62 -0.30 11.27
N GLU A 135 -9.93 -0.56 11.35
CA GLU A 135 -10.66 -0.71 12.61
C GLU A 135 -10.34 -2.02 13.34
N LEU A 136 -10.09 -3.11 12.62
CA LEU A 136 -9.79 -4.42 13.21
C LEU A 136 -8.34 -4.55 13.69
N CYS A 137 -7.41 -3.77 13.15
CA CYS A 137 -5.98 -3.83 13.48
C CYS A 137 -5.57 -2.94 14.68
N THR A 138 -6.38 -2.85 15.74
CA THR A 138 -6.09 -2.01 16.94
C THR A 138 -5.00 -2.56 17.84
#